data_AF-A0A9D8J943-F1
#
_entry.id   AF-A0A9D8J943-F1
#
_cell.length_a   1.000
_cell.length_b   1.000
_cell.length_c   1.000
_cell.angle_alpha   90.00
_cell.angle_beta   90.00
_cell.angle_gamma   90.00
#
_symmetry.space_group_name_H-M   'P 1'
#
loop_
_entity.id
_entity.type
_entity.pdbx_description
1 polymer ?
#
loop_
_entity_poly.entity_id
_entity_poly.type
_entity_poly.pdbx_seq_one_letter_code
_entity_poly.pdbx_strand_id
1 'polypeptide(L)'
;MYQLDSNVEPTLLGPERLRQFHDIISEEVNEGLDLAGKYEALLGDGQPLDDDKRLAVLTELSDWLGDLVVYCASEARRWGLPLGRILDVIMQSNFSKLGEDGQPIYDHRGKVMKGPGYWKPEPKIEDLLRHGPK
;
A
#
# COMPACT_ATOMS: atom_id res chain seq x y z
N MET A 1 15.16 18.88 -2.13
CA MET A 1 14.95 17.41 -2.12
C MET A 1 15.43 16.94 -0.75
N TYR A 2 14.54 16.41 0.10
CA TYR A 2 14.90 16.01 1.47
C TYR A 2 16.18 15.16 1.45
N GLN A 3 17.18 15.52 2.27
CA GLN A 3 18.40 14.71 2.45
C GLN A 3 18.00 13.43 3.20
N LEU A 4 17.45 12.48 2.45
CA LEU A 4 17.15 11.16 2.93
C LEU A 4 18.45 10.36 2.89
N ASP A 5 19.03 10.08 4.06
CA ASP A 5 19.99 8.99 4.19
C ASP A 5 19.35 7.75 3.56
N SER A 6 19.92 7.32 2.44
CA SER A 6 19.31 6.29 1.60
C SER A 6 20.36 5.25 1.25
N ASN A 7 20.03 4.00 1.53
CA ASN A 7 20.93 2.89 1.28
C ASN A 7 20.80 2.43 -0.18
N VAL A 8 21.92 2.22 -0.88
CA VAL A 8 21.89 1.70 -2.26
C VAL A 8 21.64 0.20 -2.31
N GLU A 9 21.91 -0.52 -1.22
CA GLU A 9 21.65 -1.95 -1.05
C GLU A 9 20.71 -2.18 0.14
N PRO A 10 20.01 -3.34 0.23
CA PRO A 10 19.19 -3.68 1.40
C PRO A 10 19.99 -3.62 2.72
N THR A 11 19.59 -2.73 3.61
CA THR A 11 20.29 -2.45 4.88
C THR A 11 19.36 -2.50 6.07
N LEU A 12 19.76 -3.19 7.13
CA LEU A 12 19.03 -3.18 8.41
C LEU A 12 19.29 -1.88 9.18
N LEU A 13 18.24 -1.07 9.36
CA LEU A 13 18.29 0.18 10.15
C LEU A 13 17.92 0.00 11.63
N GLY A 14 17.60 -1.23 12.04
CA GLY A 14 17.23 -1.56 13.41
C GLY A 14 15.74 -1.34 13.74
N PRO A 15 15.27 -1.89 14.88
CA PRO A 15 13.85 -1.89 15.23
C PRO A 15 13.31 -0.50 15.59
N GLU A 16 14.17 0.44 16.00
CA GLU A 16 13.76 1.81 16.29
C GLU A 16 13.26 2.54 15.05
N ARG A 17 13.90 2.32 13.90
CA ARG A 17 13.44 2.90 12.64
C ARG A 17 12.04 2.41 12.25
N LEU A 18 11.76 1.12 12.49
CA LEU A 18 10.43 0.54 12.25
C LEU A 18 9.36 1.22 13.12
N ARG A 19 9.67 1.50 14.39
CA ARG A 19 8.75 2.24 15.28
C ARG A 19 8.52 3.68 14.81
N GLN A 20 9.60 4.39 14.48
CA GLN A 20 9.48 5.75 13.94
C GLN A 20 8.64 5.80 12.66
N PHE A 21 8.84 4.86 11.74
CA PHE A 21 8.04 4.80 10.53
C PHE A 21 6.58 4.44 10.82
N HIS A 22 6.34 3.51 11.77
CA HIS A 22 4.99 3.22 12.24
C HIS A 22 4.27 4.48 12.75
N ASP A 23 4.95 5.30 13.55
CA ASP A 23 4.33 6.51 14.11
C ASP A 23 3.99 7.51 13.00
N ILE A 24 4.94 7.75 12.08
CA ILE A 24 4.74 8.63 10.91
C ILE A 24 3.58 8.14 10.03
N ILE A 25 3.58 6.86 9.65
CA ILE A 25 2.54 6.35 8.74
C ILE A 25 1.18 6.24 9.44
N SER A 26 1.16 6.09 10.77
CA SER A 26 -0.10 6.07 11.52
C SER A 26 -0.78 7.44 11.52
N GLU A 27 -0.01 8.52 11.63
CA GLU A 27 -0.53 9.89 11.48
C GLU A 27 -1.18 10.06 10.10
N GLU A 28 -0.46 9.69 9.03
CA GLU A 28 -0.95 9.76 7.66
C GLU A 28 -2.20 8.89 7.43
N VAL A 29 -2.21 7.66 7.95
CA VAL A 29 -3.38 6.77 7.85
C VAL A 29 -4.60 7.35 8.55
N ASN A 30 -4.41 8.06 9.66
CA ASN A 30 -5.50 8.69 10.40
C ASN A 30 -6.12 9.88 9.66
N GLU A 31 -5.40 10.56 8.76
CA GLU A 31 -5.97 11.64 7.93
C GLU A 31 -7.13 11.15 7.04
N GLY A 32 -7.15 9.85 6.71
CA GLY A 32 -8.27 9.22 6.02
C GLY A 32 -9.59 9.28 6.82
N LEU A 33 -9.53 9.36 8.15
CA LEU A 33 -10.71 9.53 9.00
C LEU A 33 -11.27 10.95 8.88
N ASP A 34 -10.41 11.95 8.74
CA ASP A 34 -10.85 13.34 8.52
C ASP A 34 -11.48 13.49 7.14
N LEU A 35 -10.89 12.87 6.10
CA LEU A 35 -11.49 12.80 4.76
C LEU A 35 -12.86 12.10 4.79
N ALA A 36 -12.99 11.00 5.54
CA ALA A 36 -14.26 10.31 5.70
C ALA A 36 -15.32 11.23 6.34
N GLY A 37 -14.97 11.93 7.43
CA GLY A 37 -15.88 12.88 8.08
C GLY A 37 -16.30 14.04 7.17
N LYS A 38 -15.38 14.59 6.37
CA LYS A 38 -15.70 15.60 5.35
C LYS A 38 -16.66 15.05 4.30
N TYR A 39 -16.41 13.83 3.81
CA TYR A 39 -17.26 13.21 2.81
C TYR A 39 -18.67 12.93 3.37
N GLU A 40 -18.78 12.42 4.59
CA GLU A 40 -20.05 12.22 5.30
C GLU A 40 -20.84 13.53 5.45
N ALA A 41 -20.16 14.63 5.81
CA ALA A 41 -20.79 15.94 5.91
C ALA A 41 -21.33 16.45 4.57
N LEU A 42 -20.65 16.13 3.46
CA LEU A 42 -21.10 16.49 2.11
C LEU A 42 -22.31 15.66 1.65
N LEU A 43 -22.42 14.40 2.09
CA LEU A 43 -23.55 13.53 1.76
C LEU A 43 -24.86 14.01 2.43
N GLY A 44 -24.77 14.64 3.59
CA GLY A 44 -25.92 15.21 4.30
C GLY A 44 -27.09 14.24 4.42
N ASP A 45 -28.26 14.63 3.90
CA ASP A 45 -29.51 13.83 3.93
C ASP A 45 -29.59 12.74 2.84
N GLY A 46 -28.47 12.39 2.19
CA GLY A 46 -28.42 11.34 1.16
C GLY A 46 -28.76 11.80 -0.25
N GLN A 47 -28.68 13.12 -0.52
CA GLN A 47 -28.75 13.63 -1.89
C GLN A 47 -27.43 13.33 -2.64
N PRO A 48 -27.48 13.05 -3.96
CA PRO A 48 -26.27 12.91 -4.76
C PRO A 48 -25.42 14.19 -4.69
N LEU A 49 -24.09 14.03 -4.61
CA LEU A 49 -23.17 15.14 -4.74
C LEU A 49 -23.26 15.76 -6.14
N ASP A 50 -23.17 17.09 -6.20
CA ASP A 50 -22.88 17.78 -7.45
C ASP A 50 -21.43 17.49 -7.93
N ASP A 51 -21.16 17.81 -9.19
CA ASP A 51 -19.88 17.50 -9.83
C ASP A 51 -18.68 18.15 -9.12
N ASP A 52 -18.85 19.36 -8.59
CA ASP A 52 -17.80 20.09 -7.89
C ASP A 52 -17.44 19.43 -6.55
N LYS A 53 -18.45 19.06 -5.74
CA LYS A 53 -18.23 18.33 -4.48
C LYS A 53 -17.64 16.96 -4.72
N ARG A 54 -18.11 16.25 -5.75
CA ARG A 54 -17.55 14.96 -6.14
C ARG A 54 -16.07 15.09 -6.52
N LEU A 55 -15.73 16.10 -7.33
CA LEU A 55 -14.36 16.36 -7.74
C LEU A 55 -13.46 16.72 -6.54
N ALA A 56 -13.96 17.54 -5.61
CA ALA A 56 -13.23 17.89 -4.39
C ALA A 56 -12.88 16.65 -3.55
N VAL A 57 -13.86 15.76 -3.29
CA VAL A 57 -13.62 14.51 -2.53
C VAL A 57 -12.62 13.61 -3.24
N LEU A 58 -12.75 13.43 -4.56
CA LEU A 58 -11.80 12.62 -5.33
C LEU A 58 -10.39 13.20 -5.35
N THR A 59 -10.27 14.53 -5.30
CA THR A 59 -8.97 15.21 -5.26
C THR A 59 -8.29 14.96 -3.91
N GLU A 60 -8.98 15.18 -2.79
CA GLU A 60 -8.42 14.91 -1.45
C GLU A 60 -8.10 13.41 -1.26
N LEU A 61 -8.96 12.52 -1.77
CA LEU A 61 -8.69 11.08 -1.77
C LEU A 61 -7.42 10.72 -2.55
N SER A 62 -7.22 11.36 -3.70
CA SER A 62 -6.05 11.09 -4.56
C SER A 62 -4.76 11.58 -3.92
N ASP A 63 -4.80 12.73 -3.26
CA ASP A 63 -3.68 13.31 -2.52
C ASP A 63 -3.26 12.40 -1.36
N TRP A 64 -4.22 12.04 -0.49
CA TRP A 64 -3.99 11.14 0.65
C TRP A 64 -3.46 9.76 0.25
N LEU A 65 -4.06 9.12 -0.78
CA LEU A 65 -3.54 7.85 -1.29
C LEU A 65 -2.13 8.01 -1.90
N GLY A 66 -1.86 9.16 -2.52
CA GLY A 66 -0.55 9.52 -3.05
C GLY A 66 0.51 9.62 -1.95
N ASP A 67 0.19 10.31 -0.86
CA ASP A 67 1.10 10.50 0.28
C ASP A 67 1.44 9.17 0.95
N LEU A 68 0.46 8.30 1.19
CA LEU A 68 0.70 6.94 1.70
C LEU A 68 1.71 6.16 0.84
N VAL A 69 1.58 6.27 -0.50
CA VAL A 69 2.52 5.63 -1.44
C VAL A 69 3.90 6.27 -1.35
N VAL A 70 3.99 7.61 -1.30
CA VAL A 70 5.27 8.34 -1.21
C VAL A 70 5.99 8.03 0.10
N TYR A 71 5.29 7.96 1.24
CA TYR A 71 5.87 7.56 2.52
C TYR A 71 6.39 6.13 2.49
N CYS A 72 5.61 5.18 1.97
CA CYS A 72 6.04 3.79 1.83
C CYS A 72 7.25 3.65 0.90
N ALA A 73 7.26 4.37 -0.23
CA ALA A 73 8.38 4.37 -1.17
C ALA A 73 9.63 5.01 -0.58
N SER A 74 9.46 6.12 0.15
CA SER A 74 10.56 6.79 0.85
C SER A 74 11.16 5.91 1.94
N GLU A 75 10.32 5.19 2.70
CA GLU A 75 10.81 4.24 3.69
C GLU A 75 11.56 3.09 3.03
N ALA A 76 10.97 2.44 2.01
CA ALA A 76 11.65 1.38 1.28
C ALA A 76 13.02 1.84 0.73
N ARG A 77 13.11 3.07 0.21
CA ARG A 77 14.36 3.69 -0.25
C ARG A 77 15.38 3.88 0.87
N ARG A 78 14.95 4.23 2.10
CA ARG A 78 15.84 4.31 3.27
C ARG A 78 16.43 2.94 3.61
N TRP A 79 15.64 1.87 3.56
CA TRP A 79 16.12 0.50 3.76
C TRP A 79 16.87 -0.09 2.56
N GLY A 80 16.97 0.63 1.44
CA GLY A 80 17.59 0.14 0.20
C GLY A 80 16.82 -1.00 -0.46
N LEU A 81 15.51 -1.08 -0.24
CA LEU A 81 14.66 -2.13 -0.78
C LEU A 81 14.15 -1.75 -2.18
N PRO A 82 14.21 -2.68 -3.16
CA PRO A 82 13.71 -2.45 -4.51
C PRO A 82 12.17 -2.56 -4.54
N LEU A 83 11.46 -1.58 -3.99
CA LEU A 83 10.00 -1.63 -3.75
C LEU A 83 9.21 -2.02 -5.00
N GLY A 84 9.51 -1.46 -6.17
CA GLY A 84 8.80 -1.80 -7.41
C GLY A 84 8.84 -3.30 -7.73
N ARG A 85 10.02 -3.93 -7.58
CA ARG A 85 10.19 -5.38 -7.81
C ARG A 85 9.51 -6.22 -6.73
N ILE A 86 9.50 -5.74 -5.49
CA ILE A 86 8.78 -6.38 -4.38
C ILE A 86 7.26 -6.35 -4.65
N LEU A 87 6.74 -5.20 -5.11
CA LEU A 87 5.32 -5.05 -5.49
C LEU A 87 4.95 -5.97 -6.66
N ASP A 88 5.80 -6.12 -7.67
CA ASP A 88 5.58 -7.09 -8.76
C ASP A 88 5.41 -8.52 -8.22
N VAL A 89 6.30 -8.95 -7.31
CA VAL A 89 6.22 -10.29 -6.68
C VAL A 89 4.94 -10.43 -5.86
N ILE A 90 4.57 -9.42 -5.07
CA ILE A 90 3.33 -9.42 -4.28
C ILE A 90 2.11 -9.51 -5.20
N MET A 91 2.08 -8.75 -6.30
CA MET A 91 0.98 -8.79 -7.25
C MET A 91 0.86 -10.14 -7.96
N GLN A 92 1.97 -10.74 -8.36
CA GLN A 92 1.95 -12.11 -8.90
C GLN A 92 1.45 -13.13 -7.86
N SER A 93 1.81 -12.98 -6.57
CA SER A 93 1.25 -13.84 -5.51
C SER A 93 -0.25 -13.60 -5.32
N ASN A 94 -0.73 -12.36 -5.46
CA ASN A 94 -2.17 -12.07 -5.42
C ASN A 94 -2.92 -12.74 -6.58
N PHE A 95 -2.39 -12.68 -7.81
CA PHE A 95 -2.98 -13.39 -8.95
C PHE A 95 -2.95 -14.92 -8.77
N SER A 96 -1.97 -15.47 -8.06
CA SER A 96 -1.93 -16.91 -7.76
C SER A 96 -3.05 -17.39 -6.84
N LYS A 97 -3.75 -16.47 -6.15
CA LYS A 97 -4.90 -16.78 -5.30
C LYS A 97 -6.19 -17.00 -6.10
N LEU A 98 -6.21 -16.64 -7.38
CA LEU A 98 -7.40 -16.77 -8.21
C LEU A 98 -7.77 -18.26 -8.40
N GLY A 99 -9.05 -18.51 -8.63
CA GLY A 99 -9.58 -19.81 -9.03
C GLY A 99 -9.11 -20.22 -10.41
N GLU A 100 -9.44 -21.44 -10.82
CA GLU A 100 -9.11 -21.96 -12.16
C GLU A 100 -9.75 -21.14 -13.29
N ASP A 101 -10.81 -20.40 -12.98
CA ASP A 101 -11.52 -19.47 -13.86
C ASP A 101 -10.92 -18.05 -13.89
N GLY A 102 -9.84 -17.82 -13.14
CA GLY A 102 -9.21 -16.50 -13.00
C GLY A 102 -10.00 -15.53 -12.11
N GLN A 103 -11.01 -15.99 -11.36
CA GLN A 103 -11.79 -15.15 -10.46
C GLN A 103 -11.32 -15.27 -9.01
N PRO A 104 -11.47 -14.22 -8.18
CA PRO A 104 -11.16 -14.31 -6.77
C PRO A 104 -12.13 -15.29 -6.09
N ILE A 105 -11.58 -16.20 -5.28
CA ILE A 105 -12.38 -17.09 -4.43
C ILE A 105 -12.69 -16.32 -3.14
N TYR A 106 -13.95 -16.27 -2.72
CA TYR A 106 -14.34 -15.58 -1.48
C TYR A 106 -14.89 -16.57 -0.44
N ASP A 107 -14.68 -16.30 0.84
CA ASP A 107 -15.41 -16.98 1.91
C ASP A 107 -16.80 -16.35 2.13
N HIS A 108 -17.57 -16.93 3.07
CA HIS A 108 -18.91 -16.43 3.45
C HIS A 108 -18.92 -15.00 4.00
N ARG A 109 -17.75 -14.40 4.27
CA ARG A 109 -17.57 -13.04 4.77
C ARG A 109 -17.05 -12.09 3.68
N GLY A 110 -16.89 -12.56 2.44
CA GLY A 110 -16.32 -11.77 1.35
C GLY A 110 -14.79 -11.61 1.43
N LYS A 111 -14.09 -12.41 2.24
CA LYS A 111 -12.62 -12.41 2.27
C LYS A 111 -12.06 -13.23 1.12
N VAL A 112 -11.07 -12.68 0.41
CA VAL A 112 -10.34 -13.42 -0.64
C VAL A 112 -9.60 -14.61 -0.02
N MET A 113 -9.91 -15.79 -0.53
CA MET A 113 -9.36 -17.08 -0.17
C MET A 113 -8.18 -17.46 -1.07
N LYS A 114 -7.40 -18.43 -0.62
CA LYS A 114 -6.24 -18.94 -1.36
C LYS A 114 -6.71 -19.95 -2.41
N GLY A 115 -6.56 -19.61 -3.68
CA GLY A 115 -6.75 -20.54 -4.79
C GLY A 115 -5.75 -21.71 -4.78
N PRO A 116 -6.02 -22.74 -5.60
CA PRO A 116 -5.21 -23.97 -5.65
C PRO A 116 -3.77 -23.70 -6.12
N GLY A 117 -3.53 -22.63 -6.89
CA GLY A 117 -2.21 -22.21 -7.36
C GLY A 117 -1.47 -21.25 -6.41
N TYR A 118 -2.00 -21.01 -5.20
CA TYR A 118 -1.45 -20.00 -4.31
C TYR A 118 -0.01 -20.30 -3.89
N TRP A 119 0.85 -19.29 -4.00
CA TRP A 119 2.18 -19.30 -3.40
C TRP A 119 2.42 -18.06 -2.54
N LYS A 120 3.23 -18.26 -1.50
CA LYS A 120 3.67 -17.22 -0.56
C LYS A 120 4.72 -16.32 -1.23
N PRO A 121 4.63 -14.97 -1.14
CA PRO A 121 5.59 -14.09 -1.80
C PRO A 121 7.00 -14.14 -1.21
N GLU A 122 7.14 -14.47 0.08
CA GLU A 122 8.37 -14.34 0.86
C GLU A 122 9.57 -15.08 0.24
N PRO A 123 9.48 -16.34 -0.22
CA PRO A 123 10.62 -17.02 -0.86
C PRO A 123 11.13 -16.33 -2.13
N LYS A 124 10.25 -15.72 -2.93
CA LYS A 124 10.66 -14.98 -4.13
C LYS A 124 11.20 -13.59 -3.80
N ILE A 125 10.70 -12.96 -2.75
CA ILE A 125 11.28 -11.72 -2.22
C ILE A 125 12.69 -12.02 -1.67
N GLU A 126 12.88 -13.13 -0.96
CA GLU A 126 14.21 -13.55 -0.48
C GLU A 126 15.18 -13.75 -1.64
N ASP A 127 14.77 -14.46 -2.69
CA ASP A 127 15.58 -14.66 -3.90
C ASP A 127 15.94 -13.33 -4.58
N LEU A 128 14.95 -12.43 -4.72
CA LEU A 128 15.14 -11.07 -5.24
C LEU A 128 16.16 -10.28 -4.41
N LEU A 129 16.13 -10.37 -3.09
CA LEU A 129 17.07 -9.66 -2.22
C LEU A 129 18.47 -10.30 -2.21
N ARG A 130 18.58 -11.61 -2.46
CA ARG A 130 19.88 -12.31 -2.58
C ARG A 130 20.59 -12.05 -3.91
N HIS A 131 19.84 -11.98 -5.01
CA HIS A 131 20.40 -12.01 -6.37
C HIS A 131 19.99 -10.82 -7.25
N GLY A 132 19.21 -9.88 -6.73
CA GLY A 132 18.78 -8.68 -7.46
C GLY A 132 19.96 -7.78 -7.87
N PRO A 133 19.74 -6.90 -8.87
CA PRO A 133 20.77 -5.95 -9.27
C PRO A 133 21.18 -5.09 -8.07
N LYS A 134 22.50 -5.04 -7.83
CA LYS A 134 23.15 -4.17 -6.86
C LYS A 134 23.28 -2.75 -7.40
#